data_AF-A0AAD7U251-F1
#
_entry.id   AF-A0AAD7U251-F1
#
_cell.length_a   1.000
_cell.length_b   1.000
_cell.length_c   1.000
_cell.angle_alpha   90.00
_cell.angle_beta   90.00
_cell.angle_gamma   90.00
#
_symmetry.space_group_name_H-M   'P 1'
#
loop_
_entity.id
_entity.type
_entity.pdbx_description
1 polymer ?
#
loop_
_entity_poly.entity_id
_entity_poly.type
_entity_poly.pdbx_seq_one_letter_code
_entity_poly.pdbx_strand_id
1 'polypeptide(L)'
;MLPPLITPYFPQYAEDTVENSASKLLDGSISAIFGGLFPFLHPGEEWPKCKECGNRLVPYLQINVTTSNTPEDFRRRVPSLEPEGTTILQVLLCTTETNNGTCFEGWANCITEEESWLVRRIHFAADGHDLADAAAYESVRTELEESEEITVIPERVIIGWTAGRPETEHDEGYLYEPEDEQYYEEHEPAEGLKLLGYPIRGKYYNNTSVSDNCQAGDAGSHDEWQCLIQLGTREEDNPIYTTGNIYVNQCALHPDSFEAVSSGTW
;
A
#
# COMPACT_ATOMS: atom_id res chain seq x y z
N MET A 1 -9.55 -27.87 9.63
CA MET A 1 -8.69 -27.10 10.56
C MET A 1 -8.96 -25.66 10.22
N LEU A 2 -9.42 -24.86 11.18
CA LEU A 2 -9.79 -23.47 10.91
C LEU A 2 -8.55 -22.65 10.48
N PRO A 3 -8.69 -21.72 9.53
CA PRO A 3 -7.60 -20.87 9.11
C PRO A 3 -7.08 -20.00 10.27
N PRO A 4 -5.80 -19.62 10.27
CA PRO A 4 -5.24 -18.82 11.35
C PRO A 4 -5.84 -17.41 11.38
N LEU A 5 -5.94 -16.84 12.58
CA LEU A 5 -6.38 -15.46 12.77
C LEU A 5 -5.21 -14.48 12.66
N ILE A 6 -5.41 -13.36 11.96
CA ILE A 6 -4.46 -12.25 11.88
C ILE A 6 -5.13 -10.99 12.42
N THR A 7 -4.43 -10.22 13.24
CA THR A 7 -4.92 -8.92 13.70
C THR A 7 -4.55 -7.83 12.69
N PRO A 8 -5.52 -7.19 12.01
CA PRO A 8 -5.27 -6.03 11.16
C PRO A 8 -5.02 -4.78 12.01
N TYR A 9 -4.45 -3.76 11.40
CA TYR A 9 -4.20 -2.46 12.03
C TYR A 9 -4.74 -1.32 11.16
N PHE A 10 -5.65 -0.53 11.73
CA PHE A 10 -6.34 0.58 11.06
C PHE A 10 -5.66 1.92 11.35
N PRO A 11 -5.62 2.85 10.38
CA PRO A 11 -4.94 4.13 10.55
C PRO A 11 -5.62 4.97 11.63
N GLN A 12 -4.82 5.52 12.54
CA GLN A 12 -5.23 6.63 13.40
C GLN A 12 -4.74 7.93 12.78
N TYR A 13 -5.67 8.69 12.20
CA TYR A 13 -5.35 9.97 11.57
C TYR A 13 -5.19 11.10 12.60
N ALA A 14 -4.33 12.06 12.30
CA ALA A 14 -4.27 13.32 13.03
C ALA A 14 -5.59 14.10 12.85
N GLU A 15 -6.11 14.69 13.93
CA GLU A 15 -7.32 15.53 13.88
C GLU A 15 -7.03 16.91 13.26
N ASP A 16 -5.83 17.43 13.49
CA ASP A 16 -5.38 18.74 13.02
C ASP A 16 -4.36 18.63 11.88
N THR A 17 -4.21 19.71 11.09
CA THR A 17 -3.14 19.84 10.11
C THR A 17 -1.78 19.70 10.77
N VAL A 18 -0.96 18.79 10.25
CA VAL A 18 0.39 18.55 10.75
C VAL A 18 1.40 19.26 9.86
N GLU A 19 1.97 20.35 10.36
CA GLU A 19 3.07 21.04 9.68
C GLU A 19 4.32 20.15 9.63
N ASN A 20 5.04 20.21 8.50
CA ASN A 20 6.27 19.45 8.25
C ASN A 20 6.09 17.93 8.44
N SER A 21 4.97 17.38 7.95
CA SER A 21 4.66 15.95 7.97
C SER A 21 5.84 15.09 7.48
N ALA A 22 6.54 15.51 6.41
CA ALA A 22 7.70 14.80 5.90
C ALA A 22 8.84 14.66 6.93
N SER A 23 9.19 15.74 7.64
CA SER A 23 10.20 15.71 8.70
C SER A 23 9.75 14.84 9.87
N LYS A 24 8.47 14.93 10.25
CA LYS A 24 7.88 14.13 11.34
C LYS A 24 7.81 12.64 11.01
N LEU A 25 7.69 12.30 9.73
CA LEU A 25 7.76 10.91 9.30
C LEU A 25 9.20 10.40 9.46
N LEU A 26 10.20 11.19 9.08
CA LEU A 26 11.61 10.80 9.18
C LEU A 26 12.10 10.68 10.62
N ASP A 27 11.69 11.58 11.51
CA ASP A 27 12.05 11.53 12.93
C ASP A 27 11.23 10.49 13.74
N GLY A 28 10.22 9.89 13.12
CA GLY A 28 9.38 8.85 13.70
C GLY A 28 8.27 9.35 14.63
N SER A 29 8.04 10.67 14.72
CA SER A 29 6.94 11.27 15.48
C SER A 29 5.56 10.89 14.96
N ILE A 30 5.46 10.54 13.67
CA ILE A 30 4.26 9.95 13.05
C ILE A 30 4.62 8.61 12.41
N SER A 31 3.63 7.76 12.17
CA SER A 31 3.85 6.44 11.60
C SER A 31 3.86 6.45 10.07
N ALA A 32 2.91 7.15 9.46
CA ALA A 32 2.77 7.13 8.01
C ALA A 32 2.13 8.43 7.47
N ILE A 33 2.27 8.64 6.17
CA ILE A 33 1.57 9.64 5.40
C ILE A 33 0.77 8.91 4.32
N PHE A 34 -0.54 9.15 4.28
CA PHE A 34 -1.44 8.72 3.21
C PHE A 34 -1.55 9.86 2.19
N GLY A 35 -1.44 9.54 0.91
CA GLY A 35 -1.51 10.52 -0.17
C GLY A 35 -0.36 11.53 -0.17
N GLY A 36 -0.67 12.73 -0.68
CA GLY A 36 0.29 13.77 -0.96
C GLY A 36 0.90 13.64 -2.35
N LEU A 37 1.71 14.62 -2.74
CA LEU A 37 2.32 14.68 -4.07
C LEU A 37 3.81 14.33 -4.05
N PHE A 38 4.46 14.30 -2.88
CA PHE A 38 5.91 14.18 -2.82
C PHE A 38 6.38 12.81 -2.27
N PRO A 39 6.96 11.94 -3.11
CA PRO A 39 7.65 10.77 -2.61
C PRO A 39 8.97 11.18 -1.94
N PHE A 40 9.35 10.48 -0.88
CA PHE A 40 10.73 10.52 -0.40
C PHE A 40 11.69 9.97 -1.47
N LEU A 41 12.74 10.73 -1.76
CA LEU A 41 13.76 10.46 -2.77
C LEU A 41 15.16 10.73 -2.22
N HIS A 42 16.15 10.01 -2.73
CA HIS A 42 17.56 10.33 -2.51
C HIS A 42 18.06 11.47 -3.42
N PRO A 43 19.13 12.19 -3.03
CA PRO A 43 19.76 13.20 -3.87
C PRO A 43 20.10 12.66 -5.26
N GLY A 44 19.57 13.32 -6.30
CA GLY A 44 19.80 12.96 -7.70
C GLY A 44 18.96 11.80 -8.23
N GLU A 45 18.08 11.23 -7.40
CA GLU A 45 17.13 10.21 -7.85
C GLU A 45 16.07 10.82 -8.78
N GLU A 46 15.76 10.16 -9.89
CA GLU A 46 14.66 10.59 -10.74
C GLU A 46 13.30 10.30 -10.10
N TRP A 47 12.31 11.14 -10.40
CA TRP A 47 10.94 10.90 -9.97
C TRP A 47 10.42 9.59 -10.58
N PRO A 48 9.89 8.64 -9.78
CA PRO A 48 9.39 7.36 -10.30
C PRO A 48 8.29 7.54 -11.35
N LYS A 49 8.38 6.80 -12.46
CA LYS A 49 7.43 6.89 -13.58
C LYS A 49 6.65 5.59 -13.76
N CYS A 50 5.41 5.74 -14.17
CA CYS A 50 4.55 4.67 -14.64
C CYS A 50 5.13 4.03 -15.90
N LYS A 51 5.21 2.69 -15.94
CA LYS A 51 5.73 1.97 -17.11
C LYS A 51 4.75 1.97 -18.28
N GLU A 52 3.46 2.09 -18.00
CA GLU A 52 2.39 2.13 -19.00
C GLU A 52 2.33 3.48 -19.73
N CYS A 53 2.12 4.59 -19.01
CA CYS A 53 1.90 5.90 -19.63
C CYS A 53 3.09 6.87 -19.53
N GLY A 54 4.15 6.54 -18.78
CA GLY A 54 5.32 7.40 -18.59
C GLY A 54 5.10 8.60 -17.66
N ASN A 55 3.87 8.81 -17.17
CA ASN A 55 3.57 9.83 -16.16
C ASN A 55 4.19 9.50 -14.81
N ARG A 56 4.28 10.50 -13.94
CA ARG A 56 4.90 10.39 -12.63
C ARG A 56 3.98 9.64 -11.66
N LEU A 57 4.56 8.72 -10.90
CA LEU A 57 3.86 8.05 -9.80
C LEU A 57 3.77 9.02 -8.61
N VAL A 58 2.62 9.03 -7.93
CA VAL A 58 2.39 9.83 -6.73
C VAL A 58 2.26 8.92 -5.50
N PRO A 59 2.61 9.40 -4.30
CA PRO A 59 2.43 8.63 -3.08
C PRO A 59 0.97 8.28 -2.81
N TYR A 60 0.71 7.00 -2.56
CA TYR A 60 -0.52 6.54 -1.92
C TYR A 60 -0.31 6.33 -0.42
N LEU A 61 0.81 5.72 -0.05
CA LEU A 61 1.17 5.49 1.35
C LEU A 61 2.68 5.49 1.54
N GLN A 62 3.15 6.16 2.58
CA GLN A 62 4.56 6.24 2.97
C GLN A 62 4.67 5.95 4.47
N ILE A 63 5.19 4.79 4.84
CA ILE A 63 5.22 4.28 6.23
C ILE A 63 6.64 4.26 6.75
N ASN A 64 6.89 4.89 7.90
CA ASN A 64 8.14 4.69 8.63
C ASN A 64 8.09 3.31 9.31
N VAL A 65 8.90 2.36 8.85
CA VAL A 65 8.95 0.99 9.42
C VAL A 65 9.97 0.86 10.57
N THR A 66 10.64 1.95 10.94
CA THR A 66 11.59 2.00 12.07
C THR A 66 10.98 2.56 13.36
N THR A 67 9.91 3.36 13.28
CA THR A 67 9.26 3.95 14.46
C THR A 67 8.40 2.95 15.24
N SER A 68 8.33 3.13 16.56
CA SER A 68 7.41 2.39 17.43
C SER A 68 5.93 2.71 17.19
N ASN A 69 5.62 3.81 16.48
CA ASN A 69 4.25 4.15 16.10
C ASN A 69 3.71 3.22 15.00
N THR A 70 4.58 2.45 14.34
CA THR A 70 4.22 1.40 13.38
C THR A 70 4.17 0.04 14.10
N PRO A 71 3.09 -0.75 13.94
CA PRO A 71 2.91 -2.03 14.63
C PRO A 71 4.11 -2.96 14.51
N GLU A 72 4.51 -3.58 15.62
CA GLU A 72 5.65 -4.49 15.66
C GLU A 72 5.49 -5.67 14.69
N ASP A 73 4.27 -6.21 14.57
CA ASP A 73 3.95 -7.29 13.63
C ASP A 73 4.26 -6.92 12.18
N PHE A 74 3.95 -5.68 11.81
CA PHE A 74 4.23 -5.15 10.48
C PHE A 74 5.74 -4.95 10.29
N ARG A 75 6.42 -4.33 11.26
CA ARG A 75 7.88 -4.10 11.22
C ARG A 75 8.69 -5.39 11.16
N ARG A 76 8.18 -6.51 11.71
CA ARG A 76 8.82 -7.82 11.58
C ARG A 76 8.73 -8.39 10.15
N ARG A 77 7.68 -8.04 9.40
CA ARG A 77 7.48 -8.48 8.00
C ARG A 77 8.18 -7.57 7.01
N VAL A 78 8.27 -6.29 7.33
CA VAL A 78 8.97 -5.26 6.56
C VAL A 78 10.08 -4.70 7.44
N PRO A 79 11.18 -5.45 7.64
CA PRO A 79 12.26 -4.99 8.49
C PRO A 79 12.91 -3.75 7.89
N SER A 80 13.51 -2.95 8.77
CA SER A 80 14.38 -1.86 8.35
C SER A 80 15.55 -2.40 7.53
N LEU A 81 15.96 -1.60 6.54
CA LEU A 81 17.09 -1.94 5.68
C LEU A 81 18.42 -1.84 6.44
N GLU A 82 18.52 -0.92 7.39
CA GLU A 82 19.74 -0.66 8.16
C GLU A 82 19.42 -0.49 9.66
N PRO A 83 20.35 -0.78 10.59
CA PRO A 83 20.08 -0.68 12.03
C PRO A 83 19.88 0.75 12.55
N GLU A 84 20.52 1.72 11.90
CA GLU A 84 20.51 3.14 12.27
C GLU A 84 19.85 3.95 11.16
N GLY A 85 19.11 5.00 11.50
CA GLY A 85 18.38 5.82 10.54
C GLY A 85 16.92 5.41 10.39
N THR A 86 16.31 5.82 9.28
CA THR A 86 14.87 5.66 9.05
C THR A 86 14.62 4.94 7.74
N THR A 87 13.89 3.82 7.80
CA THR A 87 13.40 3.14 6.59
C THR A 87 11.94 3.50 6.35
N ILE A 88 11.64 3.96 5.14
CA ILE A 88 10.29 4.24 4.66
C ILE A 88 9.88 3.16 3.65
N LEU A 89 8.75 2.49 3.89
CA LEU A 89 8.05 1.72 2.85
C LEU A 89 7.15 2.68 2.07
N GLN A 90 7.32 2.76 0.76
CA GLN A 90 6.53 3.59 -0.14
C GLN A 90 5.68 2.73 -1.05
N VAL A 91 4.40 3.09 -1.17
CA VAL A 91 3.46 2.62 -2.18
C VAL A 91 3.14 3.83 -3.06
N LEU A 92 3.60 3.80 -4.31
CA LEU A 92 3.42 4.86 -5.30
C LEU A 92 2.53 4.36 -6.44
N LEU A 93 1.55 5.16 -6.85
CA LEU A 93 0.55 4.78 -7.84
C LEU A 93 0.50 5.77 -9.01
N CYS A 94 0.13 5.30 -10.19
CA CYS A 94 -0.18 6.15 -11.32
C CYS A 94 -1.64 6.60 -11.26
N THR A 95 -1.88 7.85 -10.88
CA THR A 95 -3.23 8.42 -10.78
C THR A 95 -3.64 9.21 -12.02
N THR A 96 -2.95 9.01 -13.14
CA THR A 96 -3.38 9.59 -14.42
C THR A 96 -4.76 9.06 -14.79
N GLU A 97 -5.70 9.97 -15.06
CA GLU A 97 -7.06 9.64 -15.49
C GLU A 97 -7.07 8.99 -16.88
N THR A 98 -7.91 7.99 -17.02
CA THR A 98 -8.12 7.21 -18.24
C THR A 98 -9.62 7.00 -18.45
N ASN A 99 -10.01 6.36 -19.56
CA ASN A 99 -11.40 6.00 -19.79
C ASN A 99 -11.94 4.93 -18.80
N ASN A 100 -11.08 4.32 -17.97
CA ASN A 100 -11.40 3.21 -17.07
C ASN A 100 -11.05 3.54 -15.60
N GLY A 101 -11.21 4.80 -15.18
CA GLY A 101 -10.68 5.28 -13.90
C GLY A 101 -9.24 5.76 -14.07
N THR A 102 -8.35 5.45 -13.14
CA THR A 102 -6.93 5.79 -13.26
C THR A 102 -6.11 4.73 -13.99
N CYS A 103 -4.89 5.09 -14.38
CA CYS A 103 -3.93 4.18 -15.01
C CYS A 103 -3.56 3.00 -14.08
N PHE A 104 -3.47 3.24 -12.76
CA PHE A 104 -3.32 2.17 -11.77
C PHE A 104 -4.49 1.19 -11.76
N GLU A 105 -5.71 1.70 -11.83
CA GLU A 105 -6.93 0.91 -11.85
C GLU A 105 -7.10 0.09 -13.12
N GLY A 106 -6.74 0.67 -14.27
CA GLY A 106 -6.65 -0.05 -15.53
C GLY A 106 -5.71 -1.26 -15.41
N TRP A 107 -4.53 -1.05 -14.83
CA TRP A 107 -3.56 -2.12 -14.61
C TRP A 107 -4.04 -3.18 -13.60
N ALA A 108 -4.57 -2.76 -12.45
CA ALA A 108 -5.07 -3.67 -11.41
C ALA A 108 -6.23 -4.56 -11.87
N ASN A 109 -6.98 -4.12 -12.90
CA ASN A 109 -8.04 -4.88 -13.56
C ASN A 109 -7.58 -5.68 -14.79
N CYS A 110 -6.26 -5.80 -15.02
CA CYS A 110 -5.69 -6.44 -16.21
C CYS A 110 -6.15 -5.82 -17.54
N ILE A 111 -6.49 -4.52 -17.56
CA ILE A 111 -6.81 -3.78 -18.79
C ILE A 111 -5.52 -3.35 -19.51
N THR A 112 -4.46 -3.09 -18.75
CA THR A 112 -3.12 -2.75 -19.26
C THR A 112 -2.08 -3.76 -18.78
N GLU A 113 -1.00 -3.92 -19.54
CA GLU A 113 0.03 -4.94 -19.28
C GLU A 113 1.19 -4.40 -18.42
N GLU A 114 1.57 -3.13 -18.59
CA GLU A 114 2.72 -2.56 -17.90
C GLU A 114 2.35 -2.02 -16.51
N GLU A 115 3.30 -2.11 -15.57
CA GLU A 115 3.09 -1.74 -14.18
C GLU A 115 2.79 -0.24 -14.02
N SER A 116 1.65 0.04 -13.38
CA SER A 116 1.18 1.39 -13.06
C SER A 116 1.40 1.77 -11.59
N TRP A 117 2.37 1.13 -10.93
CA TRP A 117 2.67 1.32 -9.51
C TRP A 117 4.13 1.00 -9.17
N LEU A 118 4.55 1.32 -7.94
CA LEU A 118 5.83 0.93 -7.38
C LEU A 118 5.70 0.77 -5.86
N VAL A 119 6.07 -0.41 -5.35
CA VAL A 119 6.27 -0.64 -3.92
C VAL A 119 7.75 -0.82 -3.65
N ARG A 120 8.30 -0.04 -2.72
CA ARG A 120 9.73 -0.11 -2.38
C ARG A 120 10.01 0.31 -0.96
N ARG A 121 11.18 -0.09 -0.46
CA ARG A 121 11.75 0.46 0.77
C ARG A 121 12.90 1.38 0.41
N ILE A 122 12.94 2.53 1.06
CA ILE A 122 14.03 3.51 0.97
C ILE A 122 14.55 3.77 2.38
N HIS A 123 15.85 4.01 2.53
CA HIS A 123 16.47 4.23 3.83
C HIS A 123 17.16 5.58 3.85
N PHE A 124 17.00 6.32 4.93
CA PHE A 124 17.63 7.62 5.15
C PHE A 124 18.49 7.59 6.41
N ALA A 125 19.62 8.26 6.34
CA ALA A 125 20.48 8.48 7.49
C ALA A 125 19.74 9.18 8.64
N ALA A 126 20.15 8.93 9.88
CA ALA A 126 19.48 9.46 11.07
C ALA A 126 19.46 11.00 11.15
N ASP A 127 20.40 11.67 10.50
CA ASP A 127 20.47 13.13 10.38
C ASP A 127 19.82 13.66 9.08
N GLY A 128 19.25 12.78 8.25
CA GLY A 128 18.52 13.11 7.03
C GLY A 128 19.35 13.77 5.92
N HIS A 129 20.69 13.70 6.00
CA HIS A 129 21.57 14.38 5.03
C HIS A 129 21.47 13.82 3.61
N ASP A 130 20.93 12.61 3.47
CA ASP A 130 20.71 11.87 2.24
C ASP A 130 19.25 11.91 1.78
N LEU A 131 18.45 12.83 2.31
CA LEU A 131 17.16 13.23 1.76
C LEU A 131 17.35 14.27 0.66
N ALA A 132 16.65 14.11 -0.46
CA ALA A 132 16.68 15.10 -1.51
C ALA A 132 16.05 16.43 -1.09
N ASP A 133 16.64 17.54 -1.53
CA ASP A 133 16.07 18.88 -1.31
C ASP A 133 14.76 19.02 -2.10
N ALA A 134 13.67 19.33 -1.41
CA ALA A 134 12.36 19.55 -2.01
C ALA A 134 12.42 20.61 -3.12
N ALA A 135 13.28 21.63 -2.99
CA ALA A 135 13.46 22.66 -4.00
C ALA A 135 13.97 22.11 -5.35
N ALA A 136 14.69 20.99 -5.35
CA ALA A 136 15.17 20.34 -6.58
C ALA A 136 14.04 19.77 -7.45
N TYR A 137 12.86 19.55 -6.86
CA TYR A 137 11.69 18.97 -7.53
C TYR A 137 10.50 19.92 -7.57
N GLU A 138 10.70 21.20 -7.25
CA GLU A 138 9.62 22.18 -7.21
C GLU A 138 8.87 22.26 -8.54
N SER A 139 9.58 22.27 -9.67
CA SER A 139 8.94 22.31 -10.99
C SER A 139 8.10 21.06 -11.27
N VAL A 140 8.59 19.90 -10.84
CA VAL A 140 7.87 18.63 -10.98
C VAL A 140 6.58 18.66 -10.15
N ARG A 141 6.67 19.19 -8.92
CA ARG A 141 5.52 19.34 -8.04
C ARG A 141 4.49 20.29 -8.62
N THR A 142 4.90 21.46 -9.10
CA THR A 142 4.00 22.43 -9.74
C THR A 142 3.31 21.81 -10.97
N GLU A 143 4.04 21.07 -11.80
CA GLU A 143 3.45 20.37 -12.95
C GLU A 143 2.38 19.34 -12.52
N LEU A 144 2.58 18.64 -11.40
CA LEU A 144 1.60 17.70 -10.85
C LEU A 144 0.38 18.41 -10.25
N GLU A 145 0.60 19.50 -9.51
CA GLU A 145 -0.47 20.30 -8.88
C GLU A 145 -1.36 20.99 -9.92
N GLU A 146 -0.80 21.39 -11.05
CA GLU A 146 -1.51 22.06 -12.15
C GLU A 146 -2.08 21.09 -13.19
N SER A 147 -1.79 19.79 -13.08
CA SER A 147 -2.26 18.80 -14.06
C SER A 147 -3.76 18.52 -13.89
N GLU A 148 -4.51 18.68 -14.98
CA GLU A 148 -5.92 18.23 -15.06
C GLU A 148 -6.03 16.71 -15.32
N GLU A 149 -4.93 16.05 -15.66
CA GLU A 149 -4.91 14.62 -16.00
C GLU A 149 -4.60 13.71 -14.81
N ILE A 150 -4.27 14.28 -13.64
CA ILE A 150 -3.81 13.52 -12.47
C ILE A 150 -4.79 13.71 -11.33
N THR A 151 -5.35 12.61 -10.83
CA THR A 151 -6.15 12.64 -9.62
C THR A 151 -5.22 12.85 -8.41
N VAL A 152 -5.41 13.97 -7.71
CA VAL A 152 -4.64 14.30 -6.51
C VAL A 152 -5.21 13.54 -5.31
N ILE A 153 -4.35 12.80 -4.60
CA ILE A 153 -4.67 12.13 -3.34
C ILE A 153 -4.35 13.10 -2.21
N PRO A 154 -5.34 13.60 -1.44
CA PRO A 154 -5.08 14.53 -0.35
C PRO A 154 -4.16 13.92 0.70
N GLU A 155 -3.21 14.72 1.19
CA GLU A 155 -2.33 14.28 2.27
C GLU A 155 -3.11 14.12 3.58
N ARG A 156 -2.98 12.96 4.23
CA ARG A 156 -3.48 12.69 5.57
C ARG A 156 -2.37 12.06 6.41
N VAL A 157 -2.17 12.57 7.61
CA VAL A 157 -1.13 12.08 8.52
C VAL A 157 -1.67 10.99 9.43
N ILE A 158 -0.98 9.86 9.45
CA ILE A 158 -1.27 8.71 10.32
C ILE A 158 -0.29 8.75 11.49
N ILE A 159 -0.78 9.12 12.66
CA ILE A 159 0.05 9.24 13.88
C ILE A 159 0.40 7.87 14.48
N GLY A 160 -0.42 6.85 14.20
CA GLY A 160 -0.25 5.49 14.67
C GLY A 160 -1.33 4.57 14.10
N TRP A 161 -1.42 3.35 14.62
CA TRP A 161 -2.38 2.36 14.13
C TRP A 161 -3.12 1.69 15.28
N THR A 162 -4.41 1.45 15.09
CA THR A 162 -5.29 0.80 16.05
C THR A 162 -5.49 -0.66 15.64
N ALA A 163 -5.20 -1.60 16.54
CA ALA A 163 -5.47 -3.01 16.32
C ALA A 163 -6.98 -3.26 16.17
N GLY A 164 -7.37 -3.96 15.12
CA GLY A 164 -8.75 -4.36 14.87
C GLY A 164 -9.13 -5.69 15.54
N ARG A 165 -10.34 -6.16 15.22
CA ARG A 165 -10.75 -7.54 15.51
C ARG A 165 -9.90 -8.48 14.65
N PRO A 166 -9.41 -9.63 15.19
CA PRO A 166 -8.74 -10.62 14.37
C PRO A 166 -9.62 -11.09 13.21
N GLU A 167 -9.02 -11.25 12.05
CA GLU A 167 -9.67 -11.64 10.80
C GLU A 167 -9.18 -13.02 10.36
N THR A 168 -10.00 -13.71 9.58
CA THR A 168 -9.64 -14.93 8.87
C THR A 168 -9.89 -14.74 7.38
N GLU A 169 -9.26 -15.58 6.56
CA GLU A 169 -9.54 -15.61 5.12
C GLU A 169 -11.03 -15.84 4.86
N HIS A 170 -11.60 -15.03 3.96
CA HIS A 170 -12.98 -15.15 3.52
C HIS A 170 -13.02 -15.29 2.00
N ASP A 171 -13.54 -16.40 1.50
CA ASP A 171 -13.84 -16.67 0.08
C ASP A 171 -15.35 -16.72 -0.13
N GLU A 172 -15.88 -15.78 -0.92
CA GLU A 172 -17.32 -15.68 -1.22
C GLU A 172 -17.84 -16.81 -2.12
N GLY A 173 -16.94 -17.49 -2.86
CA GLY A 173 -17.27 -18.62 -3.72
C GLY A 173 -17.33 -19.95 -2.98
N TYR A 174 -16.84 -20.00 -1.74
CA TYR A 174 -16.81 -21.21 -0.92
C TYR A 174 -18.05 -21.32 -0.05
N LEU A 175 -18.75 -22.45 -0.15
CA LEU A 175 -19.75 -22.83 0.84
C LEU A 175 -19.00 -23.42 2.03
N TYR A 176 -18.94 -22.67 3.13
CA TYR A 176 -18.40 -23.19 4.39
C TYR A 176 -19.29 -24.31 4.93
N GLU A 177 -18.68 -25.25 5.64
CA GLU A 177 -19.45 -26.23 6.39
C GLU A 177 -20.32 -25.50 7.42
N PRO A 178 -21.60 -25.89 7.63
CA PRO A 178 -22.52 -25.18 8.54
C PRO A 178 -22.00 -25.04 9.98
N GLU A 179 -21.08 -25.93 10.40
CA GLU A 179 -20.46 -25.91 11.72
C GLU A 179 -19.39 -24.81 11.86
N ASP A 180 -18.82 -24.35 10.74
CA ASP A 180 -17.77 -23.34 10.68
C ASP A 180 -18.31 -21.95 10.28
N GLU A 181 -19.55 -21.85 9.77
CA GLU A 181 -20.18 -20.60 9.29
C GLU A 181 -20.10 -19.46 10.33
N GLN A 182 -20.42 -19.75 11.60
CA GLN A 182 -20.31 -18.78 12.68
C GLN A 182 -18.88 -18.26 12.88
N TYR A 183 -17.86 -19.11 12.71
CA TYR A 183 -16.47 -18.69 12.83
C TYR A 183 -16.09 -17.69 11.74
N TYR A 184 -16.50 -17.95 10.50
CA TYR A 184 -16.19 -17.07 9.36
C TYR A 184 -16.94 -15.73 9.44
N GLU A 185 -18.20 -15.72 9.89
CA GLU A 185 -18.95 -14.48 10.16
C GLU A 185 -18.30 -13.66 11.30
N GLU A 186 -17.89 -14.32 12.38
CA GLU A 186 -17.25 -13.68 13.53
C GLU A 186 -15.83 -13.16 13.26
N HIS A 187 -15.22 -13.51 12.11
CA HIS A 187 -13.87 -13.10 11.74
C HIS A 187 -13.77 -12.59 10.30
N GLU A 188 -14.91 -12.17 9.73
CA GLU A 188 -14.96 -11.53 8.42
C GLU A 188 -14.00 -10.33 8.37
N PRO A 189 -13.19 -10.20 7.31
CA PRO A 189 -12.29 -9.07 7.14
C PRO A 189 -13.03 -7.75 7.05
N ALA A 190 -12.53 -6.73 7.74
CA ALA A 190 -13.10 -5.40 7.68
C ALA A 190 -12.57 -4.61 6.47
N GLU A 191 -13.46 -3.75 5.96
CA GLU A 191 -13.21 -2.74 4.93
C GLU A 191 -12.25 -1.63 5.42
N GLY A 192 -11.71 -0.87 4.46
CA GLY A 192 -10.89 0.32 4.70
C GLY A 192 -9.40 0.08 4.51
N LEU A 193 -8.61 1.15 4.63
CA LEU A 193 -7.15 1.06 4.63
C LEU A 193 -6.69 0.32 5.90
N LYS A 194 -5.89 -0.74 5.76
CA LYS A 194 -5.31 -1.46 6.91
C LYS A 194 -3.95 -2.07 6.60
N LEU A 195 -3.11 -2.16 7.62
CA LEU A 195 -1.90 -2.99 7.60
C LEU A 195 -2.24 -4.39 8.12
N LEU A 196 -1.74 -5.40 7.42
CA LEU A 196 -2.02 -6.81 7.70
C LEU A 196 -3.52 -7.14 7.68
N GLY A 197 -3.82 -8.40 7.90
CA GLY A 197 -5.18 -8.95 7.87
C GLY A 197 -5.39 -9.84 6.66
N TYR A 198 -6.64 -10.08 6.34
CA TYR A 198 -7.02 -10.90 5.19
C TYR A 198 -7.75 -10.08 4.13
N PRO A 199 -7.57 -10.43 2.84
CA PRO A 199 -8.46 -9.96 1.80
C PRO A 199 -9.80 -10.69 1.90
N ILE A 200 -10.87 -10.03 1.45
CA ILE A 200 -12.07 -10.73 1.01
C ILE A 200 -11.79 -11.22 -0.40
N ARG A 201 -11.72 -12.54 -0.59
CA ARG A 201 -11.54 -13.20 -1.89
C ARG A 201 -12.93 -13.33 -2.54
N GLY A 202 -13.19 -12.49 -3.53
CA GLY A 202 -14.37 -12.57 -4.36
C GLY A 202 -14.19 -13.56 -5.49
N LYS A 203 -15.18 -13.61 -6.40
CA LYS A 203 -15.18 -14.48 -7.58
C LYS A 203 -13.97 -14.30 -8.51
N TYR A 204 -13.31 -13.15 -8.44
CA TYR A 204 -12.11 -12.83 -9.21
C TYR A 204 -11.00 -12.45 -8.23
N TYR A 205 -9.88 -13.17 -8.31
CA TYR A 205 -8.64 -12.85 -7.61
C TYR A 205 -7.56 -12.78 -8.69
N ASN A 206 -7.26 -11.56 -9.13
CA ASN A 206 -6.33 -11.34 -10.24
C ASN A 206 -4.98 -10.87 -9.69
N ASN A 207 -3.91 -11.56 -10.08
CA ASN A 207 -2.53 -11.20 -9.77
C ASN A 207 -1.93 -10.48 -11.00
N THR A 208 -1.45 -9.24 -10.82
CA THR A 208 -0.97 -8.43 -11.97
C THR A 208 0.52 -8.17 -11.95
N SER A 209 1.26 -8.79 -11.03
CA SER A 209 2.73 -8.71 -11.00
C SER A 209 3.34 -10.00 -10.47
N VAL A 210 3.98 -10.77 -11.35
CA VAL A 210 4.94 -11.79 -10.93
C VAL A 210 6.29 -11.09 -10.87
N SER A 211 6.80 -10.78 -9.67
CA SER A 211 8.23 -10.46 -9.59
C SER A 211 8.98 -11.70 -10.09
N ASP A 212 9.90 -11.56 -11.05
CA ASP A 212 10.70 -12.67 -11.61
C ASP A 212 11.40 -13.55 -10.54
N ASN A 213 11.48 -13.04 -9.31
CA ASN A 213 12.10 -13.69 -8.16
C ASN A 213 11.17 -14.65 -7.38
N CYS A 214 9.86 -14.68 -7.67
CA CYS A 214 8.92 -15.58 -7.01
C CYS A 214 8.16 -16.44 -8.04
N GLN A 215 8.66 -17.67 -8.28
CA GLN A 215 8.10 -18.60 -9.28
C GLN A 215 6.72 -19.18 -8.91
N ALA A 216 6.12 -18.78 -7.79
CA ALA A 216 4.76 -19.20 -7.43
C ALA A 216 3.69 -18.60 -8.37
N GLY A 217 4.02 -17.58 -9.16
CA GLY A 217 3.09 -16.72 -9.90
C GLY A 217 2.33 -17.31 -11.09
N ASP A 218 2.76 -18.45 -11.67
CA ASP A 218 2.12 -18.96 -12.90
C ASP A 218 1.24 -20.21 -12.72
N ALA A 219 1.35 -20.91 -11.59
CA ALA A 219 0.53 -22.10 -11.28
C ALA A 219 0.64 -22.60 -9.82
N GLY A 220 1.32 -21.85 -8.94
CA GLY A 220 1.55 -22.26 -7.55
C GLY A 220 0.40 -21.87 -6.63
N SER A 221 0.25 -22.56 -5.50
CA SER A 221 -0.70 -22.11 -4.48
C SER A 221 -0.27 -20.76 -3.92
N HIS A 222 -1.20 -19.80 -3.82
CA HIS A 222 -0.99 -18.49 -3.19
C HIS A 222 -0.72 -18.58 -1.67
N ASP A 223 -0.53 -19.79 -1.14
CA ASP A 223 -0.32 -20.10 0.28
C ASP A 223 0.93 -19.42 0.87
N GLU A 224 1.87 -19.01 0.01
CA GLU A 224 3.11 -18.33 0.40
C GLU A 224 3.02 -16.79 0.36
N TRP A 225 1.86 -16.24 -0.02
CA TRP A 225 1.63 -14.80 -0.08
C TRP A 225 0.76 -14.34 1.09
N GLN A 226 1.15 -13.22 1.70
CA GLN A 226 0.42 -12.61 2.79
C GLN A 226 0.01 -11.19 2.43
N CYS A 227 -1.23 -10.81 2.77
CA CYS A 227 -1.68 -9.44 2.64
C CYS A 227 -0.90 -8.56 3.61
N LEU A 228 -0.09 -7.66 3.05
CA LEU A 228 0.71 -6.72 3.81
C LEU A 228 -0.07 -5.42 4.04
N ILE A 229 -0.73 -4.91 3.00
CA ILE A 229 -1.55 -3.69 3.05
C ILE A 229 -2.81 -3.92 2.22
N GLN A 230 -3.98 -3.66 2.79
CA GLN A 230 -5.20 -3.47 2.00
C GLN A 230 -5.31 -1.98 1.71
N LEU A 231 -5.36 -1.61 0.43
CA LEU A 231 -5.64 -0.24 0.02
C LEU A 231 -7.10 0.09 0.38
N GLY A 232 -7.40 1.36 0.64
CA GLY A 232 -8.73 1.78 1.07
C GLY A 232 -9.85 1.29 0.14
N THR A 233 -10.99 0.94 0.73
CA THR A 233 -12.09 0.29 0.02
C THR A 233 -13.33 1.19 -0.06
N ARG A 234 -13.18 2.50 0.16
CA ARG A 234 -14.25 3.51 0.12
C ARG A 234 -13.70 4.83 -0.38
N GLU A 235 -14.55 5.66 -0.99
CA GLU A 235 -14.19 6.98 -1.51
C GLU A 235 -13.48 7.89 -0.47
N GLU A 236 -13.87 7.80 0.80
CA GLU A 236 -13.29 8.59 1.91
C GLU A 236 -11.84 8.20 2.27
N ASP A 237 -11.42 6.96 1.96
CA ASP A 237 -10.09 6.39 2.25
C ASP A 237 -9.35 5.88 1.00
N ASN A 238 -9.94 6.04 -0.19
CA ASN A 238 -9.36 5.70 -1.48
C ASN A 238 -9.98 6.57 -2.59
N PRO A 239 -9.32 7.65 -3.02
CA PRO A 239 -9.80 8.49 -4.13
C PRO A 239 -9.63 7.81 -5.51
N ILE A 240 -9.13 6.57 -5.54
CA ILE A 240 -8.84 5.78 -6.73
C ILE A 240 -9.80 4.57 -6.80
N TYR A 241 -11.05 4.78 -6.37
CA TYR A 241 -12.04 3.73 -6.06
C TYR A 241 -13.06 3.48 -7.18
N THR A 242 -12.62 2.98 -8.32
CA THR A 242 -13.49 2.47 -9.39
C THR A 242 -13.36 0.95 -9.58
N THR A 243 -12.49 0.27 -8.83
CA THR A 243 -12.06 -1.11 -9.13
C THR A 243 -12.14 -2.13 -7.98
N GLY A 244 -12.65 -1.73 -6.81
CA GLY A 244 -12.89 -2.66 -5.68
C GLY A 244 -11.71 -2.77 -4.71
N ASN A 245 -11.53 -3.97 -4.13
CA ASN A 245 -10.51 -4.22 -3.11
C ASN A 245 -9.14 -4.49 -3.74
N ILE A 246 -8.16 -3.64 -3.46
CA ILE A 246 -6.77 -3.82 -3.91
C ILE A 246 -5.85 -4.06 -2.72
N TYR A 247 -4.93 -4.99 -2.87
CA TYR A 247 -4.00 -5.42 -1.83
C TYR A 247 -2.57 -5.34 -2.32
N VAL A 248 -1.67 -4.98 -1.41
CA VAL A 248 -0.24 -5.23 -1.53
C VAL A 248 0.04 -6.53 -0.80
N ASN A 249 0.32 -7.60 -1.55
CA ASN A 249 0.78 -8.85 -0.97
C ASN A 249 2.31 -8.88 -0.94
N GLN A 250 2.86 -9.62 0.01
CA GLN A 250 4.28 -9.87 0.16
C GLN A 250 4.53 -11.37 0.12
N CYS A 251 5.56 -11.81 -0.59
CA CYS A 251 5.98 -13.20 -0.57
C CYS A 251 6.67 -13.54 0.76
N ALA A 252 6.25 -14.62 1.41
CA ALA A 252 6.83 -15.09 2.66
C ALA A 252 8.28 -15.58 2.51
N LEU A 253 8.65 -16.09 1.33
CA LEU A 253 10.01 -16.55 1.00
C LEU A 253 10.92 -15.42 0.53
N HIS A 254 10.34 -14.39 -0.09
CA HIS A 254 11.06 -13.25 -0.66
C HIS A 254 10.42 -11.96 -0.13
N PRO A 255 10.82 -11.47 1.07
CA PRO A 255 10.21 -10.30 1.71
C PRO A 255 10.28 -8.99 0.91
N ASP A 256 11.06 -8.99 -0.17
CA ASP A 256 11.27 -7.84 -1.05
C ASP A 256 10.44 -7.94 -2.34
N SER A 257 9.73 -9.06 -2.52
CA SER A 257 8.80 -9.29 -3.61
C SER A 257 7.40 -8.91 -3.17
N PHE A 258 6.84 -7.89 -3.83
CA PHE A 258 5.49 -7.41 -3.63
C PHE A 258 4.65 -7.68 -4.88
N GLU A 259 3.37 -7.93 -4.69
CA GLU A 259 2.41 -8.01 -5.78
C GLU A 259 1.17 -7.18 -5.48
N ALA A 260 0.55 -6.62 -6.52
CA ALA A 260 -0.79 -6.09 -6.38
C ALA A 260 -1.77 -7.20 -6.70
N VAL A 261 -2.81 -7.27 -5.89
CA VAL A 261 -3.94 -8.16 -6.14
C VAL A 261 -5.20 -7.35 -6.09
N SER A 262 -6.06 -7.52 -7.10
CA SER A 262 -7.45 -7.06 -7.03
C SER A 262 -8.36 -8.23 -6.71
N SER A 263 -9.30 -8.00 -5.80
CA SER A 263 -10.38 -8.93 -5.51
C SER A 263 -11.71 -8.31 -5.90
N GLY A 264 -12.41 -8.98 -6.80
CA GLY A 264 -13.66 -8.52 -7.38
C GLY A 264 -14.84 -8.80 -6.48
N THR A 265 -14.96 -8.05 -5.38
CA THR A 265 -16.22 -7.71 -4.69
C THR A 265 -16.02 -6.56 -3.71
N TRP A 266 -16.62 -5.39 -4.01
CA TRP A 266 -17.74 -4.71 -3.33
C TRP A 266 -18.38 -3.73 -4.33
#